data_AF-A0A966KXV4-F1
#
_entry.id   AF-A0A966KXV4-F1
#
_cell.length_a   1.000
_cell.length_b   1.000
_cell.length_c   1.000
_cell.angle_alpha   90.00
_cell.angle_beta   90.00
_cell.angle_gamma   90.00
#
_symmetry.space_group_name_H-M   'P 1'
#
loop_
_entity.id
_entity.type
_entity.pdbx_description
1 polymer ?
#
loop_
_entity_poly.entity_id
_entity_poly.type
_entity_poly.pdbx_seq_one_letter_code
_entity_poly.pdbx_strand_id
1 'polypeptide(L)'
;MTEPQTRTPGAVWHPGNVSREDRWSTSNRSGATLWFTGLSGSGKSSVAVEVERLLVADGRSAYLLDGDNLRHGLNGDLGFSDEDRTENVRRVGEVARLFADAGVVALVP
;
A
#
# COMPACT_ATOMS: atom_id res chain seq x y z
N MET A 1 -22.76 4.25 1.23
CA MET A 1 -22.97 3.80 -0.16
C MET A 1 -21.74 4.22 -0.93
N THR A 2 -20.79 3.32 -1.15
CA THR A 2 -19.61 3.59 -1.98
C THR A 2 -20.02 3.45 -3.44
N GLU A 3 -19.86 4.52 -4.23
CA GLU A 3 -20.04 4.45 -5.68
C GLU A 3 -19.12 3.36 -6.27
N PRO A 4 -19.57 2.62 -7.29
CA PRO A 4 -18.73 1.62 -7.94
C PRO A 4 -17.53 2.31 -8.57
N GLN A 5 -16.31 1.88 -8.23
CA GLN A 5 -15.10 2.37 -8.88
C GLN A 5 -15.22 2.13 -10.39
N THR A 6 -15.19 3.21 -11.17
CA THR A 6 -15.28 3.14 -12.63
C THR A 6 -13.98 2.55 -13.16
N ARG A 7 -13.98 1.25 -13.47
CA ARG A 7 -12.90 0.62 -14.23
C ARG A 7 -12.88 1.25 -15.62
N THR A 8 -11.69 1.57 -16.14
CA THR A 8 -11.54 2.09 -17.51
C THR A 8 -12.31 1.20 -18.48
N PRO A 9 -13.26 1.73 -19.27
CA PRO A 9 -14.03 0.93 -20.22
C PRO A 9 -13.09 0.17 -21.17
N GLY A 10 -13.21 -1.16 -21.20
CA GLY A 10 -12.36 -2.02 -22.03
C GLY A 10 -11.03 -2.45 -21.42
N ALA A 11 -10.71 -2.04 -20.18
CA ALA A 11 -9.54 -2.58 -19.49
C ALA A 11 -9.77 -4.05 -19.12
N VAL A 12 -8.95 -4.92 -19.70
CA VAL A 12 -8.92 -6.35 -19.40
C VAL A 12 -7.68 -6.64 -18.56
N TRP A 13 -7.86 -7.37 -17.46
CA TRP A 13 -6.72 -7.88 -16.70
C TRP A 13 -6.06 -9.00 -17.49
N HIS A 14 -4.78 -8.83 -17.82
CA HIS A 14 -3.98 -9.89 -18.44
C HIS A 14 -3.32 -10.71 -17.34
N PRO A 15 -3.78 -11.95 -17.06
CA PRO A 15 -3.14 -12.78 -16.07
C PRO A 15 -1.71 -13.12 -16.52
N GLY A 16 -0.77 -13.03 -15.59
CA GLY A 16 0.57 -13.60 -15.79
C GLY A 16 0.56 -15.12 -15.59
N ASN A 17 1.68 -15.78 -15.92
CA ASN A 17 1.87 -17.22 -15.72
C ASN A 17 2.23 -17.61 -14.28
N VAL A 18 2.18 -16.66 -13.34
CA VAL A 18 2.59 -16.86 -11.93
C VAL A 18 1.44 -16.40 -11.04
N SER A 19 0.88 -17.33 -10.27
CA SER A 19 -0.14 -17.03 -9.29
C SER A 19 0.45 -16.29 -8.08
N ARG A 20 -0.43 -15.78 -7.22
CA ARG A 20 -0.03 -15.14 -5.96
C ARG A 20 0.63 -16.15 -5.03
N GLU A 21 0.07 -17.35 -4.97
CA GLU A 21 0.55 -18.47 -4.18
C GLU A 21 1.95 -18.91 -4.67
N ASP A 22 2.14 -19.01 -5.99
CA ASP A 22 3.45 -19.32 -6.57
C ASP A 22 4.48 -18.25 -6.19
N ARG A 23 4.13 -16.96 -6.32
CA ARG A 23 5.00 -15.84 -5.91
C ARG A 23 5.43 -15.99 -4.45
N TRP A 24 4.49 -16.19 -3.54
CA TRP A 24 4.77 -16.28 -2.10
C TRP A 24 5.53 -17.54 -1.70
N SER A 25 5.37 -18.64 -2.45
CA SER A 25 6.11 -19.86 -2.20
C SER A 25 7.62 -19.68 -2.38
N THR A 26 8.06 -18.80 -3.30
CA THR A 26 9.49 -18.56 -3.55
C THR A 26 10.22 -17.88 -2.40
N SER A 27 9.52 -17.04 -1.63
CA SER A 27 10.06 -16.35 -0.45
C SER A 27 9.71 -17.07 0.86
N ASN A 28 8.89 -18.12 0.81
CA ASN A 28 8.26 -18.77 1.97
C ASN A 28 7.60 -17.76 2.94
N ARG A 29 7.11 -16.64 2.40
CA ARG A 29 6.50 -15.54 3.16
C ARG A 29 5.38 -14.90 2.33
N SER A 30 4.25 -14.64 2.98
CA SER A 30 3.14 -13.91 2.38
C SER A 30 3.29 -12.40 2.62
N GLY A 31 2.79 -11.62 1.65
CA GLY A 31 2.65 -10.18 1.79
C GLY A 31 1.34 -9.80 2.51
N ALA A 32 1.29 -8.58 3.02
CA ALA A 32 0.14 -8.04 3.73
C ALA A 32 0.10 -6.51 3.65
N THR A 33 -1.04 -5.91 3.98
CA THR A 33 -1.15 -4.47 4.21
C THR A 33 -1.49 -4.23 5.68
N LEU A 34 -0.65 -3.47 6.38
CA LEU A 34 -0.90 -2.96 7.72
C LEU A 34 -1.30 -1.49 7.58
N TRP A 35 -2.59 -1.21 7.75
CA TRP A 35 -3.15 0.12 7.61
C TRP A 35 -3.39 0.73 9.00
N PHE A 36 -2.64 1.76 9.36
CA PHE A 36 -2.74 2.43 10.63
C PHE A 36 -3.72 3.59 10.52
N THR A 37 -4.70 3.67 11.43
CA THR A 37 -5.68 4.76 11.47
C THR A 37 -5.77 5.32 12.88
N GLY A 38 -6.00 6.63 12.97
CA GLY A 38 -6.01 7.34 14.25
C GLY A 38 -5.77 8.83 14.05
N LEU A 39 -6.00 9.60 15.11
CA LEU A 39 -5.86 11.05 15.11
C LEU A 39 -4.44 11.49 14.70
N SER A 40 -4.31 12.72 14.18
CA SER A 40 -3.00 13.32 13.96
C SER A 40 -2.24 13.38 15.30
N GLY A 41 -0.94 13.03 15.28
CA GLY A 41 -0.12 12.96 16.49
C GLY A 41 -0.31 11.72 17.37
N SER A 42 -1.20 10.78 17.03
CA SER A 42 -1.40 9.54 17.82
C SER A 42 -0.25 8.52 17.73
N GLY A 43 0.85 8.85 17.05
CA GLY A 43 2.03 7.99 16.93
C GLY A 43 2.01 6.94 15.81
N LYS A 44 1.08 7.02 14.84
CA LYS A 44 0.96 6.03 13.74
C LYS A 44 2.26 5.83 12.97
N SER A 45 2.87 6.92 12.49
CA SER A 45 4.13 6.87 11.75
C SER A 45 5.27 6.32 12.62
N SER A 46 5.32 6.69 13.91
CA SER A 46 6.33 6.16 14.84
C SER A 46 6.21 4.65 15.03
N VAL A 47 4.98 4.14 15.18
CA VAL A 47 4.73 2.70 15.26
C VAL A 47 5.06 2.02 13.93
N ALA A 48 4.62 2.57 12.80
CA ALA A 48 4.85 1.97 11.49
C ALA A 48 6.34 1.86 11.16
N VAL A 49 7.16 2.88 11.45
CA VAL A 49 8.62 2.84 11.28
C VAL A 49 9.26 1.73 12.12
N GLU A 50 8.85 1.58 13.38
CA GLU A 50 9.42 0.54 14.24
C GLU A 50 8.96 -0.86 13.84
N VAL A 51 7.70 -1.02 13.41
CA VAL A 51 7.20 -2.30 12.88
C VAL A 51 7.94 -2.68 11.59
N GLU A 52 8.20 -1.73 10.69
CA GLU A 52 9.02 -1.97 9.49
C GLU A 52 10.41 -2.49 9.89
N ARG A 53 11.09 -1.79 10.81
CA ARG A 53 12.42 -2.19 11.31
C ARG A 53 12.42 -3.61 11.85
N LEU A 54 11.42 -3.97 12.67
CA LEU A 54 11.30 -5.30 13.27
C LEU A 54 11.01 -6.39 12.24
N LEU A 55 10.13 -6.12 11.26
CA LEU A 55 9.83 -7.07 10.17
C LEU A 55 11.07 -7.34 9.31
N VAL A 56 11.80 -6.29 8.91
CA VAL A 56 13.02 -6.42 8.12
C VAL A 56 14.09 -7.19 8.90
N ALA A 57 14.23 -6.93 10.21
CA ALA A 57 15.15 -7.67 11.08
C ALA A 57 14.79 -9.18 11.21
N ASP A 58 13.50 -9.54 11.10
CA ASP A 58 13.03 -10.95 11.03
C ASP A 58 13.18 -11.58 9.63
N GLY A 59 13.80 -10.86 8.68
CA GLY A 59 13.95 -11.30 7.30
C GLY A 59 12.67 -11.25 6.48
N ARG A 60 11.67 -10.45 6.89
CA ARG A 60 10.45 -10.20 6.10
C ARG A 60 10.65 -8.92 5.29
N SER A 61 10.33 -8.99 4.00
CA SER A 61 10.23 -7.79 3.18
C SER A 61 9.07 -6.92 3.68
N ALA A 62 9.38 -5.69 4.07
CA ALA A 62 8.41 -4.70 4.53
C ALA A 62 8.76 -3.33 3.91
N TYR A 63 7.74 -2.48 3.73
CA TYR A 63 7.92 -1.15 3.15
C TYR A 63 6.89 -0.15 3.69
N LEU A 64 7.38 0.99 4.18
CA LEU A 64 6.55 2.12 4.63
C LEU A 64 6.05 2.96 3.44
N LEU A 65 4.74 2.95 3.23
CA LEU A 65 4.03 3.75 2.24
C LEU A 65 3.39 4.97 2.91
N ASP A 66 4.22 5.99 3.15
CA ASP A 66 3.74 7.28 3.65
C ASP A 66 3.11 8.10 2.51
N GLY A 67 1.89 8.57 2.72
CA GLY A 67 1.16 9.38 1.73
C GLY A 67 1.88 10.68 1.37
N ASP A 68 2.60 11.30 2.31
CA ASP A 68 3.38 12.52 2.05
C ASP A 68 4.64 12.20 1.24
N ASN A 69 5.29 11.04 1.47
CA ASN A 69 6.40 10.60 0.62
C ASN A 69 5.95 10.38 -0.83
N LEU A 70 4.74 9.84 -1.03
CA LEU A 70 4.18 9.62 -2.37
C LEU A 70 3.85 10.93 -3.10
N ARG A 71 3.65 12.06 -2.39
CA ARG A 71 3.46 13.39 -3.00
C ARG A 71 4.71 13.92 -3.69
N HIS A 72 5.89 13.36 -3.41
CA HIS A 72 7.09 13.67 -4.18
C HIS A 72 7.15 12.96 -5.55
N GLY A 73 6.19 12.09 -5.86
CA GLY A 73 6.15 11.32 -7.10
C GLY A 73 4.72 10.98 -7.53
N LEU A 74 4.26 9.77 -7.21
CA LEU A 74 2.97 9.21 -7.66
C LEU A 74 1.76 10.12 -7.41
N ASN A 75 1.79 10.88 -6.31
CA ASN A 75 0.71 11.77 -5.88
C ASN A 75 1.12 13.26 -5.97
N GLY A 76 2.17 13.59 -6.73
CA GLY A 76 2.66 14.97 -6.85
C GLY A 76 1.75 15.92 -7.62
N ASP A 77 0.78 15.37 -8.34
CA ASP A 77 -0.31 16.11 -8.98
C ASP A 77 -1.46 16.47 -8.01
N LEU A 78 -1.49 15.89 -6.81
CA LEU A 78 -2.56 16.08 -5.84
C LEU A 78 -2.27 17.23 -4.87
N GLY A 79 -3.22 18.16 -4.74
CA GLY A 79 -3.21 19.20 -3.72
C GLY A 79 -3.64 18.72 -2.34
N PHE A 80 -4.26 19.63 -1.57
CA PHE A 80 -4.70 19.36 -0.18
C PHE A 80 -6.21 19.49 0.02
N SER A 81 -6.98 19.58 -1.06
CA SER A 81 -8.45 19.54 -1.03
C SER A 81 -8.98 18.21 -0.48
N ASP A 82 -10.26 18.14 -0.13
CA ASP A 82 -10.86 16.91 0.38
C ASP A 82 -10.94 15.83 -0.73
N GLU A 83 -11.17 16.24 -1.96
CA GLU A 83 -11.11 15.38 -3.15
C GLU A 83 -9.69 14.83 -3.36
N ASP A 84 -8.66 15.70 -3.29
CA ASP A 84 -7.26 15.28 -3.43
C ASP A 84 -6.84 14.31 -2.32
N ARG A 85 -7.31 14.53 -1.10
CA ARG A 85 -7.05 13.62 0.04
C ARG A 85 -7.69 12.26 -0.18
N THR A 86 -8.91 12.25 -0.70
CA THR A 86 -9.64 11.01 -1.03
C THR A 86 -8.89 10.23 -2.13
N GLU A 87 -8.45 10.92 -3.18
CA GLU A 87 -7.68 10.29 -4.26
C GLU A 87 -6.30 9.83 -3.79
N ASN A 88 -5.64 10.59 -2.92
CA ASN A 88 -4.37 10.20 -2.31
C ASN A 88 -4.52 8.87 -1.57
N VAL A 89 -5.54 8.74 -0.71
CA VAL A 89 -5.83 7.49 0.01
C VAL A 89 -6.13 6.34 -0.95
N ARG A 90 -6.91 6.59 -2.01
CA ARG A 90 -7.21 5.58 -3.03
C ARG A 90 -5.95 5.07 -3.73
N ARG A 91 -5.06 5.97 -4.17
CA ARG A 91 -3.78 5.61 -4.83
C ARG A 91 -2.86 4.84 -3.88
N VAL A 92 -2.73 5.29 -2.63
CA VAL A 92 -1.94 4.58 -1.60
C VAL A 92 -2.48 3.17 -1.38
N GLY A 93 -3.81 3.00 -1.33
CA GLY A 93 -4.46 1.69 -1.21
C GLY A 93 -4.15 0.73 -2.36
N GLU A 94 -4.20 1.22 -3.60
CA GLU A 94 -3.85 0.41 -4.78
C GLU A 94 -2.37 0.02 -4.77
N VAL A 95 -1.47 0.93 -4.41
CA VAL A 95 -0.04 0.62 -4.29
C VAL A 95 0.20 -0.40 -3.17
N ALA A 96 -0.40 -0.22 -2.00
CA ALA A 96 -0.27 -1.15 -0.87
C ALA A 96 -0.76 -2.56 -1.24
N ARG A 97 -1.85 -2.65 -2.02
CA ARG A 97 -2.34 -3.92 -2.58
C ARG A 97 -1.32 -4.58 -3.50
N LEU A 98 -0.65 -3.82 -4.37
CA LEU A 98 0.39 -4.37 -5.27
C LEU A 98 1.61 -4.88 -4.48
N PHE A 99 2.05 -4.16 -3.46
CA PHE A 99 3.13 -4.62 -2.56
C PHE A 99 2.74 -5.90 -1.84
N ALA A 100 1.52 -5.97 -1.31
CA ALA A 100 1.02 -7.18 -0.66
C ALA A 100 0.92 -8.37 -1.62
N ASP A 101 0.49 -8.15 -2.87
CA ASP A 101 0.51 -9.21 -3.91
C ASP A 101 1.92 -9.70 -4.22
N ALA A 102 2.90 -8.79 -4.23
CA ALA A 102 4.31 -9.10 -4.45
C ALA A 102 5.00 -9.82 -3.28
N GLY A 103 4.31 -10.06 -2.16
CA GLY A 103 4.87 -10.73 -0.99
C GLY A 103 5.51 -9.80 0.04
N VAL A 104 5.33 -8.48 -0.11
CA VAL A 104 5.87 -7.46 0.80
C VAL A 104 4.80 -7.06 1.82
N VAL A 105 5.20 -6.79 3.06
CA VAL A 105 4.33 -6.16 4.06
C VAL A 105 4.34 -4.65 3.85
N ALA A 106 3.29 -4.11 3.25
CA ALA A 106 3.09 -2.68 3.09
C ALA A 106 2.56 -2.06 4.39
N LEU A 107 3.21 -1.02 4.91
CA LEU A 107 2.79 -0.28 6.10
C LEU A 107 2.29 1.11 5.70
N VAL A 108 1.02 1.42 5.95
CA VAL A 108 0.40 2.71 5.60
C VAL A 108 0.03 3.48 6.87
N PRO A 109 0.81 4.49 7.29
CA PRO A 109 0.61 5.23 8.54
C PRO A 109 -0.54 6.24 8.54
#